data_AF-A0A9P6GRI5-F1
#
_entry.id   AF-A0A9P6GRI5-F1
#
_cell.length_a   1.000
_cell.length_b   1.000
_cell.length_c   1.000
_cell.angle_alpha   90.00
_cell.angle_beta   90.00
_cell.angle_gamma   90.00
#
_symmetry.space_group_name_H-M   'P 1'
#
loop_
_entity.id
_entity.type
_entity.pdbx_description
1 polymer ?
#
loop_
_entity_poly.entity_id
_entity_poly.type
_entity_poly.pdbx_seq_one_letter_code
_entity_poly.pdbx_strand_id
1 'polypeptide(L)'
;MNAAAALTPSEMHALSDADRQLGSARAHAHREHAAADAGVFDESLRLKNTLDACEHQAKSSPSWDALAVLVNCEYRLYVLNQTTPLRHNPFLSHWVEAVQRLGTPTAQRDATSDVSILSDDICTVRVELIKALLQSRNPSQFDRTTPRQLYGNYVELRQTSLFNIRTYVRMLEDEGIYERTPEPDSDSPKSTSTASDTKLNEFQRWKLAMLSRLETEPEHAVAELTHLPLELSSLDCLTTLLQERTLQALNIEPAPVIADFIQHALRMMEQMGRGPGETGAAEPEPMLQSGREAQTRAVKLLLLFMRNLIRKALLPLESMYFEIQEICVRYVWIKEVREFRAFVEEGRDEERDEG
;
A
#
# COMPACT_ATOMS: atom_id res chain seq x y z
N MET A 1 8.15 -5.97 -22.15
CA MET A 1 9.03 -5.01 -21.45
C MET A 1 9.17 -5.48 -20.01
N ASN A 2 10.38 -5.79 -19.55
CA ASN A 2 10.63 -6.17 -18.16
C ASN A 2 10.70 -4.90 -17.30
N ALA A 3 9.55 -4.35 -16.92
CA ALA A 3 9.41 -3.12 -16.14
C ALA A 3 9.88 -3.24 -14.66
N ALA A 4 10.69 -4.27 -14.32
CA ALA A 4 11.05 -4.60 -12.94
C ALA A 4 12.55 -4.86 -12.72
N ALA A 5 13.42 -4.51 -13.67
CA ALA A 5 14.86 -4.76 -13.53
C ALA A 5 15.57 -3.65 -12.73
N ALA A 6 16.36 -3.99 -11.73
CA ALA A 6 17.27 -3.06 -11.05
C ALA A 6 18.21 -2.32 -12.04
N LEU A 7 18.94 -1.32 -11.56
CA LEU A 7 20.05 -0.72 -12.31
C LEU A 7 21.04 -1.80 -12.79
N THR A 8 21.57 -1.61 -13.99
CA THR A 8 22.61 -2.46 -14.55
C THR A 8 23.93 -2.30 -13.79
N PRO A 9 24.85 -3.27 -13.88
CA PRO A 9 26.15 -3.16 -13.22
C PRO A 9 26.96 -1.91 -13.63
N SER A 10 26.87 -1.46 -14.88
CA SER A 10 27.54 -0.25 -15.35
C SER A 10 26.95 1.01 -14.71
N GLU A 11 25.61 1.10 -14.62
CA GLU A 11 24.94 2.19 -13.92
C GLU A 11 25.29 2.20 -12.43
N MET A 12 25.34 1.04 -11.78
CA MET A 12 25.75 0.93 -10.38
C MET A 12 27.20 1.38 -10.19
N HIS A 13 28.11 0.99 -11.08
CA HIS A 13 29.50 1.44 -11.05
C HIS A 13 29.63 2.96 -11.26
N ALA A 14 28.75 3.56 -12.07
CA ALA A 14 28.71 5.01 -12.22
C ALA A 14 28.22 5.75 -10.94
N LEU A 15 27.54 5.06 -10.02
CA LEU A 15 27.07 5.61 -8.74
C LEU A 15 27.97 5.24 -7.54
N SER A 16 28.96 4.36 -7.71
CA SER A 16 29.77 3.84 -6.59
C SER A 16 30.90 4.77 -6.13
N ASP A 17 31.14 5.87 -6.82
CA ASP A 17 32.19 6.84 -6.50
C ASP A 17 31.79 7.73 -5.30
N ALA A 18 32.36 7.47 -4.13
CA ALA A 18 32.04 8.15 -2.88
C ALA A 18 32.51 9.62 -2.81
N ASP A 19 33.38 10.05 -3.72
CA ASP A 19 33.87 11.43 -3.81
C ASP A 19 33.13 12.22 -4.91
N ARG A 20 32.22 11.56 -5.63
CA ARG A 20 31.35 12.19 -6.63
C ARG A 20 30.23 12.99 -5.96
N GLN A 21 29.95 14.15 -6.53
CA GLN A 21 28.83 15.00 -6.12
C GLN A 21 27.49 14.40 -6.54
N LEU A 22 26.48 14.39 -5.66
CA LEU A 22 25.17 13.78 -5.93
C LEU A 22 24.50 14.33 -7.20
N GLY A 23 24.60 15.65 -7.45
CA GLY A 23 24.03 16.28 -8.64
C GLY A 23 24.71 15.84 -9.95
N SER A 24 25.99 15.49 -9.91
CA SER A 24 26.75 15.04 -11.09
C SER A 24 26.46 13.59 -11.47
N ALA A 25 26.19 12.73 -10.48
CA ALA A 25 25.82 11.33 -10.68
C ALA A 25 24.52 11.19 -11.51
N ARG A 26 23.61 12.17 -11.38
CA ARG A 26 22.39 12.28 -12.19
C ARG A 26 22.66 12.47 -13.69
N ALA A 27 23.63 13.30 -14.05
CA ALA A 27 23.88 13.68 -15.44
C ALA A 27 24.44 12.52 -16.29
N HIS A 28 25.18 11.61 -15.67
CA HIS A 28 25.75 10.45 -16.36
C HIS A 28 24.70 9.39 -16.70
N ALA A 29 23.77 9.10 -15.79
CA ALA A 29 22.75 8.08 -16.01
C ALA A 29 21.73 8.47 -17.11
N HIS A 30 21.34 9.75 -17.18
CA HIS A 30 20.42 10.19 -18.24
C HIS A 30 21.02 10.10 -19.66
N ARG A 31 22.35 10.21 -19.82
CA ARG A 31 22.99 10.10 -21.14
C ARG A 31 22.93 8.69 -21.71
N GLU A 32 22.99 7.67 -20.87
CA GLU A 32 22.92 6.26 -21.32
C GLU A 32 21.48 5.82 -21.62
N HIS A 33 20.47 6.57 -21.15
CA HIS A 33 19.06 6.22 -21.29
C HIS A 33 18.23 7.12 -22.19
N ALA A 34 18.79 8.22 -22.71
CA ALA A 34 18.12 9.03 -23.72
C ALA A 34 17.75 8.26 -25.01
N ALA A 35 18.22 7.01 -25.18
CA ALA A 35 17.86 6.13 -26.28
C ALA A 35 16.60 5.25 -26.04
N ALA A 36 16.09 5.18 -24.81
CA ALA A 36 14.91 4.39 -24.47
C ALA A 36 13.90 5.27 -23.70
N ASP A 37 12.69 5.40 -24.22
CA ASP A 37 11.57 6.20 -23.71
C ASP A 37 10.98 5.61 -22.40
N ALA A 38 11.84 5.28 -21.43
CA ALA A 38 11.43 4.77 -20.13
C ALA A 38 10.86 5.92 -19.31
N GLY A 39 9.64 5.76 -18.81
CA GLY A 39 8.96 6.79 -18.03
C GLY A 39 9.66 7.07 -16.70
N VAL A 40 9.44 8.26 -16.13
CA VAL A 40 9.95 8.67 -14.80
C VAL A 40 9.61 7.64 -13.71
N PHE A 41 8.42 7.04 -13.81
CA PHE A 41 7.97 5.99 -12.90
C PHE A 41 8.83 4.72 -13.00
N ASP A 42 9.13 4.26 -14.22
CA ASP A 42 9.97 3.09 -14.43
C ASP A 42 11.37 3.33 -13.86
N GLU A 43 11.99 4.48 -14.15
CA GLU A 43 13.30 4.84 -13.57
C GLU A 43 13.26 4.84 -12.04
N SER A 44 12.20 5.40 -11.45
CA SER A 44 12.01 5.41 -10.00
C SER A 44 11.89 4.00 -9.42
N LEU A 45 11.18 3.10 -10.10
CA LEU A 45 11.04 1.70 -9.67
C LEU A 45 12.37 0.94 -9.78
N ARG A 46 13.17 1.19 -10.82
CA ARG A 46 14.52 0.59 -10.97
C ARG A 46 15.45 1.04 -9.84
N LEU A 47 15.44 2.33 -9.50
CA LEU A 47 16.20 2.89 -8.38
C LEU A 47 15.78 2.26 -7.06
N LYS A 48 14.47 2.13 -6.81
CA LYS A 48 13.93 1.48 -5.61
C LYS A 48 14.39 0.02 -5.52
N ASN A 49 14.28 -0.73 -6.61
CA ASN A 49 14.72 -2.14 -6.63
C ASN A 49 16.24 -2.27 -6.38
N THR A 50 17.05 -1.34 -6.90
CA THR A 50 18.49 -1.28 -6.58
C THR A 50 18.74 -0.94 -5.11
N LEU A 51 17.98 -0.02 -4.52
CA LEU A 51 18.09 0.30 -3.09
C LEU A 51 17.88 -0.94 -2.22
N ASP A 52 16.83 -1.71 -2.48
CA ASP A 52 16.52 -2.92 -1.72
C ASP A 52 17.64 -3.96 -1.82
N ALA A 53 18.14 -4.21 -3.04
CA ALA A 53 19.22 -5.17 -3.29
C ALA A 53 20.55 -4.73 -2.63
N CYS A 54 20.93 -3.47 -2.81
CA CYS A 54 22.15 -2.91 -2.24
C CYS A 54 22.09 -2.82 -0.71
N GLU A 55 20.92 -2.56 -0.12
CA GLU A 55 20.79 -2.53 1.33
C GLU A 55 21.08 -3.91 1.94
N HIS A 56 20.58 -4.98 1.34
CA HIS A 56 20.86 -6.34 1.80
C HIS A 56 22.35 -6.68 1.68
N GLN A 57 22.99 -6.27 0.57
CA GLN A 57 24.42 -6.44 0.38
C GLN A 57 25.26 -5.62 1.36
N ALA A 58 24.90 -4.36 1.62
CA ALA A 58 25.63 -3.47 2.52
C ALA A 58 25.66 -3.98 3.98
N LYS A 59 24.63 -4.73 4.40
CA LYS A 59 24.61 -5.39 5.71
C LYS A 59 25.65 -6.49 5.86
N SER A 60 25.93 -7.24 4.79
CA SER A 60 26.90 -8.34 4.80
C SER A 60 28.30 -7.91 4.38
N SER A 61 28.41 -6.88 3.55
CA SER A 61 29.67 -6.35 3.01
C SER A 61 29.62 -4.81 2.94
N PRO A 62 29.74 -4.12 4.08
CA PRO A 62 29.72 -2.66 4.10
C PRO A 62 30.96 -2.11 3.40
N SER A 63 30.76 -1.12 2.53
CA SER A 63 31.82 -0.50 1.73
C SER A 63 31.44 0.93 1.33
N TRP A 64 32.45 1.73 0.96
CA TRP A 64 32.23 3.08 0.44
C TRP A 64 31.39 3.08 -0.84
N ASP A 65 31.61 2.08 -1.69
CA ASP A 65 30.85 1.86 -2.92
C ASP A 65 29.36 1.61 -2.61
N ALA A 66 29.07 0.73 -1.64
CA ALA A 66 27.71 0.44 -1.22
C ALA A 66 27.02 1.68 -0.64
N LEU A 67 27.72 2.46 0.20
CA LEU A 67 27.20 3.74 0.69
C LEU A 67 26.88 4.67 -0.49
N ALA A 68 27.84 4.89 -1.39
CA ALA A 68 27.69 5.82 -2.50
C ALA A 68 26.50 5.46 -3.39
N VAL A 69 26.33 4.17 -3.74
CA VAL A 69 25.16 3.72 -4.51
C VAL A 69 23.86 4.02 -3.76
N LEU A 70 23.77 3.67 -2.47
CA LEU A 70 22.55 3.88 -1.67
C LEU A 70 22.17 5.37 -1.61
N VAL A 71 23.08 6.26 -1.20
CA VAL A 71 22.73 7.70 -1.09
C VAL A 71 22.48 8.36 -2.45
N ASN A 72 23.19 7.97 -3.52
CA ASN A 72 22.90 8.48 -4.85
C ASN A 72 21.52 8.02 -5.35
N CYS A 73 21.14 6.77 -5.10
CA CYS A 73 19.82 6.27 -5.46
C CYS A 73 18.69 6.98 -4.68
N GLU A 74 18.84 7.19 -3.37
CA GLU A 74 17.84 7.94 -2.57
C GLU A 74 17.67 9.38 -3.08
N TYR A 75 18.78 10.08 -3.31
CA TYR A 75 18.75 11.44 -3.83
C TYR A 75 18.09 11.50 -5.22
N ARG A 76 18.45 10.60 -6.14
CA ARG A 76 17.84 10.53 -7.48
C ARG A 76 16.36 10.21 -7.42
N LEU A 77 15.96 9.24 -6.60
CA LEU A 77 14.56 8.84 -6.43
C LEU A 77 13.72 10.04 -5.96
N TYR A 78 14.24 10.81 -5.00
CA TYR A 78 13.60 12.04 -4.53
C TYR A 78 13.50 13.09 -5.64
N VAL A 79 14.60 13.39 -6.34
CA VAL A 79 14.64 14.41 -7.39
C VAL A 79 13.70 14.10 -8.56
N LEU A 80 13.59 12.83 -8.97
CA LEU A 80 12.66 12.42 -10.03
C LEU A 80 11.19 12.69 -9.66
N ASN A 81 10.87 12.64 -8.38
CA ASN A 81 9.50 12.79 -7.87
C ASN A 81 9.27 14.13 -7.13
N GLN A 82 10.22 15.08 -7.20
CA GLN A 82 10.17 16.33 -6.44
C GLN A 82 9.01 17.26 -6.84
N THR A 83 8.50 17.12 -8.07
CA THR A 83 7.37 17.91 -8.58
C THR A 83 6.03 17.37 -8.08
N THR A 84 6.01 16.13 -7.60
CA THR A 84 4.83 15.51 -6.99
C THR A 84 4.74 15.96 -5.53
N PRO A 85 3.62 16.56 -5.09
CA PRO A 85 3.42 16.88 -3.68
C PRO A 85 3.70 15.65 -2.80
N LEU A 86 4.43 15.82 -1.69
CA LEU A 86 4.88 14.71 -0.85
C LEU A 86 3.74 13.76 -0.46
N ARG A 87 2.56 14.30 -0.15
CA ARG A 87 1.34 13.53 0.18
C ARG A 87 0.97 12.51 -0.90
N HIS A 88 1.20 12.81 -2.18
CA HIS A 88 0.87 11.94 -3.31
C HIS A 88 2.12 11.28 -3.93
N ASN A 89 3.27 11.36 -3.25
CA ASN A 89 4.50 10.77 -3.76
C ASN A 89 4.46 9.25 -3.56
N PRO A 90 4.56 8.44 -4.64
CA PRO A 90 4.41 6.99 -4.55
C PRO A 90 5.52 6.29 -3.75
N PHE A 91 6.62 6.99 -3.44
CA PHE A 91 7.75 6.46 -2.66
C PHE A 91 7.81 7.00 -1.23
N LEU A 92 6.78 7.74 -0.77
CA LEU A 92 6.74 8.23 0.61
C LEU A 92 6.76 7.09 1.63
N SER A 93 6.02 6.00 1.40
CA SER A 93 6.01 4.82 2.28
C SER A 93 7.42 4.24 2.44
N HIS A 94 8.15 4.05 1.34
CA HIS A 94 9.53 3.59 1.35
C HIS A 94 10.44 4.43 2.26
N TRP A 95 10.38 5.76 2.16
CA TRP A 95 11.22 6.63 2.99
C TRP A 95 10.81 6.59 4.47
N VAL A 96 9.51 6.55 4.78
CA VAL A 96 9.01 6.43 6.15
C VAL A 96 9.45 5.10 6.77
N GLU A 97 9.27 3.98 6.05
CA GLU A 97 9.70 2.65 6.48
C GLU A 97 11.21 2.59 6.70
N ALA A 98 12.00 3.15 5.79
CA ALA A 98 13.45 3.21 5.92
C ALA A 98 13.87 3.95 7.20
N VAL A 99 13.26 5.10 7.52
CA VAL A 99 13.56 5.85 8.75
C VAL A 99 13.13 5.08 10.00
N GLN A 100 11.95 4.44 10.02
CA GLN A 100 11.49 3.65 11.16
C GLN A 100 12.41 2.46 11.43
N ARG A 101 12.74 1.71 10.37
CA ARG A 101 13.48 0.45 10.46
C ARG A 101 14.96 0.67 10.74
N LEU A 102 15.59 1.65 10.10
CA LEU A 102 17.03 1.90 10.23
C LEU A 102 17.37 2.90 11.34
N GLY A 103 16.40 3.70 11.79
CA GLY A 103 16.60 4.70 12.84
C GLY A 103 16.61 4.15 14.26
N THR A 104 16.40 2.85 14.45
CA THR A 104 16.45 2.22 15.78
C THR A 104 17.91 2.03 16.17
N PRO A 105 18.40 2.68 17.25
CA PRO A 105 19.80 2.61 17.63
C PRO A 105 20.17 1.19 18.04
N THR A 106 21.06 0.54 17.28
CA THR A 106 21.72 -0.70 17.70
C THR A 106 22.63 -0.41 18.90
N ALA A 107 22.54 -1.27 19.92
CA ALA A 107 23.24 -1.07 21.19
C ALA A 107 24.77 -1.01 21.01
N GLN A 108 25.36 0.08 21.54
CA GLN A 108 26.78 0.34 21.84
C GLN A 108 27.85 -0.18 20.86
N ARG A 109 28.48 0.78 20.16
CA ARG A 109 29.75 0.61 19.46
C ARG A 109 30.90 0.35 20.44
N ASP A 110 31.57 -0.78 20.29
CA ASP A 110 32.95 -0.93 20.73
C ASP A 110 33.86 -0.23 19.70
N ALA A 111 34.55 0.82 20.16
CA ALA A 111 35.43 1.64 19.33
C ALA A 111 36.73 0.89 19.03
N THR A 112 36.70 -0.06 18.09
CA THR A 112 37.91 -0.63 17.51
C THR A 112 38.24 0.10 16.21
N SER A 113 39.43 0.70 16.21
CA SER A 113 39.98 1.58 15.20
C SER A 113 40.39 0.83 13.93
N ASP A 114 39.43 0.49 13.08
CA ASP A 114 39.70 0.07 11.71
C ASP A 114 39.05 1.05 10.72
N VAL A 115 39.72 1.34 9.61
CA VAL A 115 39.38 2.41 8.64
C VAL A 115 38.17 2.04 7.76
N SER A 116 37.54 0.90 8.04
CA SER A 116 36.40 0.39 7.28
C SER A 116 35.08 1.01 7.77
N ILE A 117 34.22 1.37 6.81
CA ILE A 117 32.87 1.84 7.08
C ILE A 117 32.04 0.68 7.65
N LEU A 118 31.31 0.92 8.74
CA LEU A 118 30.44 -0.10 9.34
C LEU A 118 29.05 -0.05 8.72
N SER A 119 28.32 -1.17 8.75
CA SER A 119 26.93 -1.22 8.29
C SER A 119 26.05 -0.17 9.01
N ASP A 120 26.28 0.03 10.31
CA ASP A 120 25.55 1.02 11.12
C ASP A 120 25.82 2.46 10.67
N ASP A 121 27.02 2.74 10.14
CA ASP A 121 27.31 4.05 9.55
C ASP A 121 26.50 4.27 8.28
N ILE A 122 26.43 3.26 7.42
CA ILE A 122 25.65 3.32 6.18
C ILE A 122 24.18 3.59 6.50
N CYS A 123 23.62 2.87 7.49
CA CYS A 123 22.26 3.08 7.98
C CYS A 123 22.07 4.52 8.49
N THR A 124 23.00 5.01 9.32
CA THR A 124 22.95 6.37 9.90
C THR A 124 22.97 7.44 8.81
N VAL A 125 23.91 7.35 7.87
CA VAL A 125 24.04 8.31 6.77
C VAL A 125 22.78 8.32 5.90
N ARG A 126 22.25 7.13 5.57
CA ARG A 126 21.04 7.01 4.75
C ARG A 126 19.82 7.60 5.45
N VAL A 127 19.61 7.30 6.74
CA VAL A 127 18.48 7.83 7.52
C VAL A 127 18.55 9.35 7.60
N GLU A 128 19.70 9.92 7.96
CA GLU A 128 19.84 11.37 8.08
C GLU A 128 19.70 12.08 6.73
N LEU A 129 20.18 11.48 5.63
CA LEU A 129 19.92 12.02 4.29
C LEU A 129 18.41 12.02 3.97
N ILE A 130 17.70 10.90 4.21
CA ILE A 130 16.25 10.82 3.94
C ILE A 130 15.49 11.86 4.76
N LYS A 131 15.80 12.00 6.05
CA LYS A 131 15.21 13.04 6.91
C LYS A 131 15.45 14.43 6.34
N ALA A 132 16.68 14.73 5.95
CA ALA A 132 17.06 16.01 5.39
C ALA A 132 16.38 16.29 4.04
N LEU A 133 16.22 15.28 3.17
CA LEU A 133 15.49 15.40 1.90
C LEU A 133 14.01 15.69 2.13
N LEU A 134 13.34 14.92 2.98
CA LEU A 134 11.91 15.09 3.30
C LEU A 134 11.60 16.45 3.94
N GLN A 135 12.53 16.99 4.73
CA GLN A 135 12.41 18.33 5.33
C GLN A 135 12.83 19.47 4.39
N SER A 136 13.60 19.16 3.34
CA SER A 136 14.09 20.18 2.42
C SER A 136 12.98 20.69 1.49
N ARG A 137 12.97 22.00 1.25
CA ARG A 137 12.15 22.61 0.18
C ARG A 137 12.89 22.70 -1.15
N ASN A 138 14.19 22.41 -1.15
CA ASN A 138 15.06 22.57 -2.30
C ASN A 138 16.13 21.45 -2.30
N PRO A 139 15.98 20.39 -3.12
CA PRO A 139 16.97 19.32 -3.19
C PRO A 139 18.32 19.78 -3.75
N SER A 140 18.37 20.91 -4.47
CA SER A 140 19.61 21.42 -5.06
C SER A 140 20.69 21.76 -4.03
N GLN A 141 20.34 21.91 -2.76
CA GLN A 141 21.32 22.09 -1.68
C GLN A 141 22.25 20.89 -1.51
N PHE A 142 21.83 19.70 -1.95
CA PHE A 142 22.62 18.47 -1.87
C PHE A 142 23.45 18.20 -3.14
N ASP A 143 23.28 18.99 -4.21
CA ASP A 143 23.90 18.73 -5.52
C ASP A 143 25.43 18.63 -5.43
N ARG A 144 26.03 19.44 -4.55
CA ARG A 144 27.48 19.56 -4.37
C ARG A 144 28.02 18.66 -3.25
N THR A 145 27.15 17.97 -2.54
CA THR A 145 27.52 17.09 -1.44
C THR A 145 27.99 15.75 -1.99
N THR A 146 28.99 15.14 -1.37
CA THR A 146 29.47 13.80 -1.70
C THR A 146 29.06 12.78 -0.62
N PRO A 147 28.95 11.48 -0.94
CA PRO A 147 28.73 10.44 0.07
C PRO A 147 29.74 10.50 1.23
N ARG A 148 31.02 10.77 0.95
CA ARG A 148 32.05 10.94 1.99
C ARG A 148 31.78 12.15 2.90
N GLN A 149 31.31 13.27 2.34
CA GLN A 149 30.93 14.43 3.14
C GLN A 149 29.69 14.14 4.01
N LEU A 150 28.70 13.43 3.49
CA LEU A 150 27.53 13.00 4.29
C LEU A 150 27.96 12.11 5.45
N TYR A 151 28.88 11.17 5.22
CA TYR A 151 29.47 10.36 6.28
C TYR A 151 30.16 11.22 7.35
N GLY A 152 31.05 12.12 6.96
CA GLY A 152 31.72 13.02 7.91
C GLY A 152 30.73 13.83 8.74
N ASN A 153 29.66 14.35 8.11
CA ASN A 153 28.65 15.13 8.80
C ASN A 153 27.81 14.31 9.79
N TYR A 154 27.30 13.15 9.36
CA TYR A 154 26.31 12.40 10.13
C TYR A 154 26.90 11.38 11.09
N VAL A 155 28.08 10.83 10.77
CA VAL A 155 28.76 9.82 11.59
C VAL A 155 29.83 10.47 12.46
N GLU A 156 30.79 11.18 11.85
CA GLU A 156 31.95 11.70 12.59
C GLU A 156 31.56 12.92 13.43
N LEU A 157 30.83 13.86 12.84
CA LEU A 157 30.34 15.07 13.52
C LEU A 157 28.99 14.88 14.22
N ARG A 158 28.33 13.73 14.03
CA ARG A 158 27.02 13.38 14.64
C ARG A 158 25.95 14.45 14.46
N GLN A 159 25.91 15.08 13.29
CA GLN A 159 24.88 16.08 12.97
C GLN A 159 23.55 15.37 12.75
N THR A 160 22.71 15.29 13.79
CA THR A 160 21.37 14.69 13.68
C THR A 160 20.30 15.76 13.51
N SER A 161 19.29 15.43 12.72
CA SER A 161 18.13 16.29 12.49
C SER A 161 16.96 15.90 13.40
N LEU A 162 16.28 16.90 13.99
CA LEU A 162 14.99 16.67 14.65
C LEU A 162 13.96 16.34 13.57
N PHE A 163 13.44 15.11 13.58
CA PHE A 163 12.55 14.62 12.55
C PHE A 163 11.25 14.09 13.14
N ASN A 164 10.13 14.78 12.86
CA ASN A 164 8.80 14.33 13.26
C ASN A 164 8.23 13.36 12.23
N ILE A 165 8.51 12.07 12.41
CA ILE A 165 8.02 11.03 11.50
C ILE A 165 6.49 10.94 11.47
N ARG A 166 5.81 11.31 12.56
CA ARG A 166 4.34 11.26 12.69
C ARG A 166 3.66 12.12 11.63
N THR A 167 4.28 13.23 11.22
CA THR A 167 3.75 14.09 10.15
C THR A 167 3.62 13.33 8.83
N TYR A 168 4.60 12.49 8.50
CA TYR A 168 4.62 11.71 7.25
C TYR A 168 3.77 10.43 7.36
N VAL A 169 3.78 9.78 8.52
CA VAL A 169 2.87 8.65 8.82
C VAL A 169 1.42 9.09 8.65
N ARG A 170 1.02 10.26 9.18
CA ARG A 170 -0.32 10.79 9.00
C ARG A 170 -0.67 11.07 7.54
N MET A 171 0.29 11.48 6.71
CA MET A 171 0.04 11.60 5.27
C MET A 171 -0.29 10.24 4.65
N LEU A 172 0.43 9.18 5.03
CA LEU A 172 0.17 7.82 4.55
C LEU A 172 -1.15 7.25 5.08
N GLU A 173 -1.53 7.56 6.32
CA GLU A 173 -2.83 7.19 6.90
C GLU A 173 -3.99 7.93 6.24
N ASP A 174 -3.82 9.23 5.94
CA ASP A 174 -4.81 10.06 5.23
C ASP A 174 -5.06 9.51 3.81
N GLU A 175 -4.01 9.03 3.13
CA GLU A 175 -4.07 8.41 1.80
C GLU A 175 -4.37 6.90 1.85
N GLY A 176 -4.80 6.36 3.00
CA GLY A 176 -5.23 4.96 3.12
C GLY A 176 -4.13 3.91 2.90
N ILE A 177 -2.86 4.32 2.81
CA ILE A 177 -1.69 3.44 2.65
C ILE A 177 -1.38 2.75 3.99
N TYR A 178 -1.50 3.48 5.10
CA TYR A 178 -1.32 2.95 6.45
C TYR A 178 -2.66 2.86 7.20
N GLU A 179 -2.77 1.89 8.10
CA GLU A 179 -3.85 1.86 9.09
C GLU A 179 -3.68 3.02 10.09
N ARG A 180 -4.78 3.68 10.45
CA ARG A 180 -4.73 4.76 11.43
C ARG A 180 -4.27 4.22 12.78
N THR A 181 -3.13 4.71 13.23
CA THR A 181 -2.66 4.48 14.59
C THR A 181 -3.70 5.08 15.55
N PRO A 182 -4.28 4.29 16.49
CA PRO A 182 -5.17 4.83 17.49
C PRO A 182 -4.40 5.92 18.25
N GLU A 183 -4.88 7.17 18.19
CA GLU A 183 -4.22 8.23 18.94
C GLU A 183 -4.29 7.85 20.42
N PRO A 184 -3.15 7.84 21.15
CA PRO A 184 -3.19 7.56 22.58
C PRO A 184 -4.07 8.60 23.21
N ASP A 185 -5.15 8.13 23.86
CA ASP A 185 -6.18 8.93 24.51
C ASP A 185 -5.52 10.07 25.29
N SER A 186 -5.43 11.25 24.66
CA SER A 186 -5.06 12.45 25.39
C SER A 186 -6.24 12.73 26.28
N ASP A 187 -6.00 12.66 27.60
CA ASP A 187 -6.89 12.98 28.73
C ASP A 187 -7.48 14.39 28.62
N SER A 188 -8.24 14.66 27.56
CA SER A 188 -9.16 15.76 27.44
C SER A 188 -10.50 15.28 28.00
N PRO A 189 -11.02 15.89 29.07
CA PRO A 189 -12.25 15.46 29.66
C PRO A 189 -13.41 15.72 28.69
N LYS A 190 -14.09 14.63 28.33
CA LYS A 190 -15.43 14.55 27.75
C LYS A 190 -15.63 15.19 26.37
N SER A 191 -15.64 14.33 25.36
CA SER A 191 -16.76 14.22 24.41
C SER A 191 -16.84 12.79 23.83
N THR A 192 -17.55 11.92 24.55
CA THR A 192 -18.38 10.83 24.02
C THR A 192 -17.85 10.02 22.83
N SER A 193 -16.96 9.07 23.13
CA SER A 193 -16.73 7.84 22.36
C SER A 193 -17.86 6.82 22.63
N THR A 194 -19.09 7.15 22.21
CA THR A 194 -20.20 6.18 22.15
C THR A 194 -20.50 5.71 20.71
N ALA A 195 -19.87 6.30 19.69
CA ALA A 195 -20.25 6.06 18.30
C ALA A 195 -19.86 4.67 17.76
N SER A 196 -18.72 4.10 18.14
CA SER A 196 -18.29 2.78 17.64
C SER A 196 -19.08 1.63 18.26
N ASP A 197 -19.31 1.65 19.58
CA ASP A 197 -20.12 0.64 20.27
C ASP A 197 -21.59 0.72 19.85
N THR A 198 -22.10 1.92 19.56
CA THR A 198 -23.47 2.08 19.08
C THR A 198 -23.65 1.46 17.70
N LYS A 199 -22.70 1.65 16.77
CA LYS A 199 -22.76 1.08 15.43
C LYS A 199 -22.74 -0.45 15.44
N LEU A 200 -21.87 -1.06 16.25
CA LEU A 200 -21.78 -2.51 16.33
C LEU A 200 -23.08 -3.12 16.91
N ASN A 201 -23.63 -2.49 17.95
CA ASN A 201 -24.89 -2.89 18.56
C ASN A 201 -26.10 -2.64 17.61
N GLU A 202 -26.08 -1.57 16.83
CA GLU A 202 -27.09 -1.30 15.80
C GLU A 202 -27.07 -2.36 14.70
N PHE A 203 -25.89 -2.75 14.21
CA PHE A 203 -25.76 -3.80 13.21
C PHE A 203 -26.24 -5.16 13.74
N GLN A 204 -25.93 -5.51 14.99
CA GLN A 204 -26.44 -6.73 15.62
C GLN A 204 -27.96 -6.76 15.73
N ARG A 205 -28.58 -5.63 16.12
CA ARG A 205 -30.04 -5.49 16.16
C ARG A 205 -30.65 -5.61 14.76
N TRP A 206 -30.03 -4.97 13.77
CA TRP A 206 -30.43 -5.11 12.37
C TRP A 206 -30.32 -6.56 11.89
N LYS A 207 -29.23 -7.29 12.21
CA LYS A 207 -29.05 -8.71 11.86
C LYS A 207 -30.17 -9.59 12.42
N LEU A 208 -30.54 -9.39 13.69
CA LEU A 208 -31.66 -10.13 14.31
C LEU A 208 -33.00 -9.80 13.66
N ALA A 209 -33.25 -8.52 13.34
CA ALA A 209 -34.45 -8.11 12.63
C ALA A 209 -34.52 -8.70 11.22
N MET A 210 -33.38 -8.75 10.51
CA MET A 210 -33.26 -9.37 9.19
C MET A 210 -33.58 -10.86 9.23
N LEU A 211 -33.07 -11.60 10.21
CA LEU A 211 -33.39 -13.02 10.40
C LEU A 211 -34.89 -13.24 10.64
N SER A 212 -35.50 -12.45 11.52
CA SER A 212 -36.95 -12.50 11.74
C SER A 212 -37.74 -12.21 10.46
N ARG A 213 -37.27 -11.28 9.63
CA ARG A 213 -37.93 -10.94 8.36
C ARG A 213 -37.74 -11.98 7.28
N LEU A 214 -36.62 -12.70 7.24
CA LEU A 214 -36.46 -13.83 6.34
C LEU A 214 -37.52 -14.91 6.59
N GLU A 215 -37.97 -15.07 7.84
CA GLU A 215 -39.03 -16.01 8.21
C GLU A 215 -40.43 -15.49 7.84
N THR A 216 -40.71 -14.20 8.03
CA THR A 216 -42.06 -13.63 7.85
C THR A 216 -42.32 -13.04 6.47
N GLU A 217 -41.31 -12.42 5.86
CA GLU A 217 -41.38 -11.62 4.63
C GLU A 217 -40.13 -11.85 3.74
N PRO A 218 -39.90 -13.10 3.27
CA PRO A 218 -38.65 -13.50 2.64
C PRO A 218 -38.30 -12.66 1.39
N GLU A 219 -39.28 -12.28 0.57
CA GLU A 219 -39.04 -11.48 -0.65
C GLU A 219 -38.44 -10.10 -0.33
N HIS A 220 -38.97 -9.42 0.68
CA HIS A 220 -38.47 -8.10 1.09
C HIS A 220 -37.11 -8.21 1.77
N ALA A 221 -36.91 -9.24 2.59
CA ALA A 221 -35.63 -9.50 3.24
C ALA A 221 -34.53 -9.83 2.21
N VAL A 222 -34.83 -10.66 1.22
CA VAL A 222 -33.90 -10.97 0.11
C VAL A 222 -33.54 -9.70 -0.66
N ALA A 223 -34.53 -8.86 -1.00
CA ALA A 223 -34.27 -7.59 -1.67
C ALA A 223 -33.32 -6.68 -0.86
N GLU A 224 -33.39 -6.69 0.47
CA GLU A 224 -32.44 -5.95 1.30
C GLU A 224 -31.06 -6.62 1.37
N LEU A 225 -31.00 -7.94 1.46
CA LEU A 225 -29.73 -8.68 1.45
C LEU A 225 -28.91 -8.42 0.18
N THR A 226 -29.57 -8.28 -0.97
CA THR A 226 -28.91 -8.00 -2.26
C THR A 226 -28.39 -6.57 -2.38
N HIS A 227 -28.83 -5.65 -1.52
CA HIS A 227 -28.44 -4.24 -1.52
C HIS A 227 -27.61 -3.84 -0.30
N LEU A 228 -27.02 -4.82 0.40
CA LEU A 228 -26.15 -4.51 1.53
C LEU A 228 -24.90 -3.74 1.09
N PRO A 229 -24.41 -2.83 1.94
CA PRO A 229 -23.16 -2.14 1.66
C PRO A 229 -22.00 -3.13 1.66
N LEU A 230 -21.00 -2.88 0.81
CA LEU A 230 -19.78 -3.69 0.72
C LEU A 230 -18.84 -3.40 1.91
N GLU A 231 -19.24 -3.86 3.09
CA GLU A 231 -18.54 -3.71 4.36
C GLU A 231 -18.34 -5.08 5.03
N LEU A 232 -17.34 -5.19 5.91
CA LEU A 232 -17.00 -6.46 6.58
C LEU A 232 -18.18 -7.06 7.35
N SER A 233 -19.00 -6.22 8.01
CA SER A 233 -20.19 -6.64 8.75
C SER A 233 -21.25 -7.29 7.86
N SER A 234 -21.54 -6.69 6.71
CA SER A 234 -22.46 -7.24 5.70
C SER A 234 -21.95 -8.57 5.15
N LEU A 235 -20.65 -8.65 4.83
CA LEU A 235 -20.03 -9.85 4.28
C LEU A 235 -19.99 -11.00 5.29
N ASP A 236 -19.74 -10.69 6.56
CA ASP A 236 -19.83 -11.66 7.66
C ASP A 236 -21.25 -12.16 7.84
N CYS A 237 -22.25 -11.28 7.76
CA CYS A 237 -23.66 -11.66 7.81
C CYS A 237 -24.03 -12.61 6.67
N LEU A 238 -23.70 -12.28 5.42
CA LEU A 238 -23.95 -13.17 4.26
C LEU A 238 -23.20 -14.50 4.39
N THR A 239 -21.93 -14.47 4.82
CA THR A 239 -21.15 -15.69 5.05
C THR A 239 -21.80 -16.57 6.12
N THR A 240 -22.25 -15.98 7.23
CA THR A 240 -22.96 -16.70 8.30
C THR A 240 -24.22 -17.38 7.78
N LEU A 241 -25.07 -16.64 7.05
CA LEU A 241 -26.32 -17.17 6.47
C LEU A 241 -26.08 -18.38 5.56
N LEU A 242 -24.99 -18.36 4.78
CA LEU A 242 -24.60 -19.47 3.90
C LEU A 242 -24.03 -20.66 4.68
N GLN A 243 -23.14 -20.40 5.64
CA GLN A 243 -22.51 -21.43 6.48
C GLN A 243 -23.54 -22.19 7.31
N GLU A 244 -24.47 -21.47 7.94
CA GLU A 244 -25.55 -22.03 8.76
C GLU A 244 -26.70 -22.63 7.91
N ARG A 245 -26.62 -22.47 6.58
CA ARG A 245 -27.67 -22.87 5.62
C ARG A 245 -29.05 -22.27 5.93
N THR A 246 -29.07 -21.08 6.53
CA THR A 246 -30.30 -20.39 6.95
C THR A 246 -31.22 -20.10 5.76
N LEU A 247 -30.66 -19.67 4.63
CA LEU A 247 -31.43 -19.40 3.42
C LEU A 247 -32.09 -20.68 2.89
N GLN A 248 -31.34 -21.78 2.79
CA GLN A 248 -31.87 -23.06 2.33
C GLN A 248 -32.94 -23.61 3.29
N ALA A 249 -32.76 -23.45 4.60
CA ALA A 249 -33.73 -23.85 5.61
C ALA A 249 -35.08 -23.13 5.45
N LEU A 250 -35.07 -21.91 4.90
CA LEU A 250 -36.26 -21.10 4.59
C LEU A 250 -36.74 -21.25 3.14
N ASN A 251 -36.24 -22.26 2.41
CA ASN A 251 -36.53 -22.51 0.98
C ASN A 251 -36.11 -21.35 0.04
N ILE A 252 -35.08 -20.59 0.43
CA ILE A 252 -34.50 -19.54 -0.41
C ILE A 252 -33.23 -20.09 -1.06
N GLU A 253 -33.14 -19.98 -2.40
CA GLU A 253 -31.95 -20.39 -3.13
C GLU A 253 -30.82 -19.36 -2.91
N PRO A 254 -29.65 -19.76 -2.37
CA PRO A 254 -28.59 -18.81 -2.00
C PRO A 254 -27.85 -18.21 -3.21
N ALA A 255 -27.72 -18.97 -4.31
CA ALA A 255 -26.91 -18.57 -5.46
C ALA A 255 -27.44 -17.28 -6.12
N PRO A 256 -28.75 -17.13 -6.43
CA PRO A 256 -29.29 -15.88 -6.96
C PRO A 256 -29.09 -14.69 -6.03
N VAL A 257 -29.25 -14.87 -4.71
CA VAL A 257 -29.09 -13.79 -3.71
C VAL A 257 -27.65 -13.26 -3.71
N ILE A 258 -26.66 -14.16 -3.73
CA ILE A 258 -25.26 -13.75 -3.73
C ILE A 258 -24.84 -13.17 -5.08
N ALA A 259 -25.33 -13.72 -6.19
CA ALA A 259 -25.09 -13.14 -7.52
C ALA A 259 -25.62 -11.70 -7.59
N ASP A 260 -26.86 -11.47 -7.15
CA ASP A 260 -27.46 -10.13 -7.13
C ASP A 260 -26.71 -9.16 -6.21
N PHE A 261 -26.25 -9.62 -5.05
CA PHE A 261 -25.38 -8.83 -4.16
C PHE A 261 -24.06 -8.45 -4.84
N ILE A 262 -23.38 -9.40 -5.50
CA ILE A 262 -22.13 -9.13 -6.23
C ILE A 262 -22.39 -8.12 -7.35
N GLN A 263 -23.47 -8.27 -8.11
CA GLN A 263 -23.87 -7.34 -9.16
C GLN A 263 -24.14 -5.94 -8.61
N HIS A 264 -24.81 -5.82 -7.47
CA HIS A 264 -25.00 -4.54 -6.78
C HIS A 264 -23.67 -3.92 -6.38
N ALA A 265 -22.78 -4.68 -5.74
CA ALA A 265 -21.44 -4.22 -5.34
C ALA A 265 -20.59 -3.77 -6.54
N LEU A 266 -20.65 -4.49 -7.67
CA LEU A 266 -19.96 -4.10 -8.91
C LEU A 266 -20.44 -2.74 -9.42
N ARG A 267 -21.76 -2.47 -9.39
CA ARG A 267 -22.33 -1.17 -9.78
C ARG A 267 -21.89 -0.04 -8.83
N MET A 268 -21.85 -0.29 -7.53
CA MET A 268 -21.32 0.68 -6.55
C MET A 268 -19.85 1.02 -6.84
N MET A 269 -19.02 0.02 -7.11
CA MET A 269 -17.59 0.21 -7.41
C MET A 269 -17.37 0.97 -8.71
N GLU A 270 -18.23 0.79 -9.72
CA GLU A 270 -18.18 1.61 -10.93
C GLU A 270 -18.41 3.08 -10.64
N GLN A 271 -19.38 3.39 -9.77
CA GLN A 271 -19.65 4.76 -9.35
C GLN A 271 -18.45 5.38 -8.61
N MET A 272 -17.76 4.60 -7.75
CA MET A 272 -16.53 5.06 -7.07
C MET A 272 -15.39 5.43 -8.05
N GLY A 273 -15.34 4.80 -9.22
CA GLY A 273 -14.33 5.07 -10.25
C GLY A 273 -14.61 6.29 -11.12
N ARG A 274 -15.84 6.79 -11.14
CA ARG A 274 -16.21 8.02 -11.85
C ARG A 274 -15.74 9.20 -10.99
N GLY A 275 -14.72 9.91 -11.46
CA GLY A 275 -14.22 11.09 -10.75
C GLY A 275 -15.33 12.14 -10.55
N PRO A 276 -15.20 13.05 -9.58
CA PRO A 276 -16.25 14.02 -9.19
C PRO A 276 -16.59 15.09 -10.25
N GLY A 277 -16.32 14.86 -11.54
CA GLY A 277 -16.38 15.87 -12.59
C GLY A 277 -17.29 15.59 -13.80
N GLU A 278 -17.94 14.44 -13.92
CA GLU A 278 -18.68 14.09 -15.16
C GLU A 278 -20.20 14.20 -15.09
N THR A 279 -20.78 14.34 -13.90
CA THR A 279 -22.24 14.49 -13.74
C THR A 279 -22.55 15.79 -13.01
N GLY A 280 -22.99 16.79 -13.77
CA GLY A 280 -23.42 18.08 -13.25
C GLY A 280 -24.53 17.93 -12.20
N ALA A 281 -24.39 18.73 -11.13
CA ALA A 281 -25.44 19.14 -10.20
C ALA A 281 -26.41 18.04 -9.75
N ALA A 282 -25.98 17.16 -8.84
CA ALA A 282 -26.89 16.43 -7.97
C ALA A 282 -26.33 16.37 -6.53
N GLU A 283 -27.26 16.34 -5.58
CA GLU A 283 -27.15 16.62 -4.14
C GLU A 283 -26.04 15.91 -3.35
N PRO A 284 -25.68 16.44 -2.15
CA PRO A 284 -24.64 15.88 -1.29
C PRO A 284 -25.13 14.59 -0.63
N GLU A 285 -24.99 13.46 -1.32
CA GLU A 285 -25.00 12.16 -0.67
C GLU A 285 -23.77 12.01 0.25
N PRO A 286 -23.90 11.24 1.35
CA PRO A 286 -22.85 11.09 2.35
C PRO A 286 -21.55 10.63 1.67
N MET A 287 -20.43 11.27 2.05
CA MET A 287 -19.09 11.15 1.49
C MET A 287 -18.62 9.70 1.33
N LEU A 288 -19.12 8.99 0.31
CA LEU A 288 -18.51 7.79 -0.20
C LEU A 288 -17.13 8.21 -0.69
N GLN A 289 -16.11 7.61 -0.07
CA GLN A 289 -14.73 7.80 -0.47
C GLN A 289 -14.66 7.50 -1.98
N SER A 290 -14.58 8.56 -2.77
CA SER A 290 -14.64 8.49 -4.23
C SER A 290 -13.22 8.49 -4.75
N GLY A 291 -12.97 7.76 -5.84
CA GLY A 291 -11.67 7.68 -6.48
C GLY A 291 -11.17 6.25 -6.70
N ARG A 292 -10.12 6.15 -7.52
CA ARG A 292 -9.52 4.87 -7.94
C ARG A 292 -9.06 4.01 -6.79
N GLU A 293 -8.60 4.62 -5.70
CA GLU A 293 -8.13 3.89 -4.53
C GLU A 293 -9.28 3.25 -3.74
N ALA A 294 -10.36 4.00 -3.48
CA ALA A 294 -11.55 3.46 -2.83
C ALA A 294 -12.18 2.34 -3.68
N GLN A 295 -12.27 2.54 -5.00
CA GLN A 295 -12.66 1.49 -5.95
C GLN A 295 -11.75 0.26 -5.82
N THR A 296 -10.43 0.45 -5.75
CA THR A 296 -9.47 -0.66 -5.61
C THR A 296 -9.67 -1.43 -4.31
N ARG A 297 -9.86 -0.73 -3.18
CA ARG A 297 -10.11 -1.36 -1.87
C ARG A 297 -11.42 -2.14 -1.86
N ALA A 298 -12.49 -1.57 -2.43
CA ALA A 298 -13.76 -2.25 -2.59
C ALA A 298 -13.62 -3.53 -3.44
N VAL A 299 -12.89 -3.48 -4.57
CA VAL A 299 -12.64 -4.67 -5.40
C VAL A 299 -11.90 -5.74 -4.61
N LYS A 300 -10.83 -5.38 -3.88
CA LYS A 300 -10.10 -6.35 -3.04
C LYS A 300 -11.01 -7.01 -2.00
N LEU A 301 -11.88 -6.24 -1.35
CA LEU A 301 -12.81 -6.76 -0.36
C LEU A 301 -13.81 -7.75 -0.97
N LEU A 302 -14.36 -7.44 -2.15
CA LEU A 302 -15.25 -8.34 -2.87
C LEU A 302 -14.52 -9.63 -3.31
N LEU A 303 -13.28 -9.53 -3.80
CA LEU A 303 -12.48 -10.70 -4.16
C LEU A 303 -12.20 -11.60 -2.96
N LEU A 304 -11.92 -11.03 -1.79
CA LEU A 304 -11.74 -11.79 -0.54
C LEU A 304 -13.02 -12.55 -0.17
N PHE A 305 -14.18 -11.90 -0.28
CA PHE A 305 -15.46 -12.53 -0.06
C PHE A 305 -15.70 -13.69 -1.03
N MET A 306 -15.56 -13.47 -2.34
CA MET A 306 -15.75 -14.50 -3.36
C MET A 306 -14.76 -15.67 -3.18
N ARG A 307 -13.49 -15.39 -2.86
CA ARG A 307 -12.49 -16.42 -2.56
C ARG A 307 -12.89 -17.25 -1.33
N ASN A 308 -13.40 -16.61 -0.28
CA ASN A 308 -13.90 -17.31 0.91
C ASN A 308 -15.12 -18.20 0.59
N LEU A 309 -16.04 -17.75 -0.27
CA LEU A 309 -17.18 -18.57 -0.73
C LEU A 309 -16.72 -19.83 -1.47
N ILE A 310 -15.76 -19.69 -2.38
CA ILE A 310 -15.19 -20.80 -3.16
C ILE A 310 -14.43 -21.77 -2.26
N ARG A 311 -13.48 -21.27 -1.45
CA ARG A 311 -12.64 -22.11 -0.59
C ARG A 311 -13.44 -22.93 0.42
N LYS A 312 -14.47 -22.33 1.00
CA LYS A 312 -15.34 -23.03 1.97
C LYS A 312 -16.44 -23.85 1.29
N ALA A 313 -16.44 -23.93 -0.04
CA ALA A 313 -17.48 -24.60 -0.83
C ALA A 313 -18.91 -24.17 -0.43
N LEU A 314 -19.08 -22.89 -0.08
CA LEU A 314 -20.39 -22.34 0.33
C LEU A 314 -21.30 -22.14 -0.89
N LEU A 315 -20.70 -21.88 -2.05
CA LEU A 315 -21.37 -21.82 -3.33
C LEU A 315 -20.55 -22.55 -4.41
N PRO A 316 -21.19 -23.31 -5.31
CA PRO A 316 -20.53 -23.90 -6.46
C PRO A 316 -19.91 -22.82 -7.35
N LEU A 317 -18.73 -23.09 -7.90
CA LEU A 317 -18.03 -22.14 -8.77
C LEU A 317 -18.86 -21.78 -10.01
N GLU A 318 -19.59 -22.76 -10.54
CA GLU A 318 -20.45 -22.64 -11.72
C GLU A 318 -21.58 -21.61 -11.48
N SER A 319 -22.05 -21.49 -10.25
CA SER A 319 -23.12 -20.56 -9.89
C SER A 319 -22.69 -19.09 -9.84
N MET A 320 -21.38 -18.83 -9.78
CA MET A 320 -20.78 -17.48 -9.75
C MET A 320 -19.93 -17.20 -10.99
N TYR A 321 -20.01 -18.05 -12.02
CA TYR A 321 -19.11 -18.00 -13.16
C TYR A 321 -19.16 -16.65 -13.89
N PHE A 322 -20.36 -16.10 -14.11
CA PHE A 322 -20.53 -14.84 -14.82
C PHE A 322 -19.99 -13.65 -14.02
N GLU A 323 -20.25 -13.60 -12.71
CA GLU A 323 -19.75 -12.57 -11.80
C GLU A 323 -18.22 -12.59 -11.75
N ILE A 324 -17.62 -13.78 -11.70
CA ILE A 324 -16.16 -13.97 -11.73
C ILE A 324 -15.59 -13.45 -13.06
N GLN A 325 -16.18 -13.81 -14.19
CA GLN A 325 -15.71 -13.31 -15.49
C GLN A 325 -15.83 -11.79 -15.60
N GLU A 326 -16.94 -11.23 -15.15
CA GLU A 326 -17.18 -9.79 -15.17
C GLU A 326 -16.14 -9.02 -14.36
N ILE A 327 -15.88 -9.43 -13.10
CA ILE A 327 -14.87 -8.76 -12.27
C ILE A 327 -13.47 -8.92 -12.85
N CYS A 328 -13.15 -10.11 -13.40
CA CYS A 328 -11.85 -10.39 -14.01
C CYS A 328 -11.57 -9.56 -15.26
N VAL A 329 -12.59 -9.28 -16.05
CA VAL A 329 -12.46 -8.44 -17.26
C VAL A 329 -12.46 -6.96 -16.89
N ARG A 330 -13.44 -6.51 -16.10
CA ARG A 330 -13.64 -5.07 -15.82
C ARG A 330 -12.52 -4.48 -14.97
N TYR A 331 -11.95 -5.27 -14.06
CA TYR A 331 -10.94 -4.82 -13.11
C TYR A 331 -9.56 -5.48 -13.32
N VAL A 332 -9.30 -6.00 -14.53
CA VAL A 332 -8.05 -6.71 -14.89
C VAL A 332 -6.76 -5.93 -14.58
N TRP A 333 -6.83 -4.61 -14.52
CA TRP A 333 -5.70 -3.73 -14.21
C TRP A 333 -5.25 -3.84 -12.74
N ILE A 334 -6.13 -4.27 -11.83
CA ILE A 334 -5.81 -4.54 -10.41
C ILE A 334 -5.04 -5.87 -10.31
N LYS A 335 -3.92 -5.89 -9.59
CA LYS A 335 -3.04 -7.06 -9.46
C LYS A 335 -3.78 -8.25 -8.84
N GLU A 336 -4.52 -7.99 -7.77
CA GLU A 336 -5.27 -8.98 -6.99
C GLU A 336 -6.38 -9.65 -7.83
N VAL A 337 -6.94 -8.95 -8.83
CA VAL A 337 -7.91 -9.53 -9.76
C VAL A 337 -7.24 -10.58 -10.66
N ARG A 338 -6.02 -10.32 -11.13
CA ARG A 338 -5.26 -11.29 -11.95
C ARG A 338 -4.84 -12.50 -11.12
N GLU A 339 -4.44 -12.29 -9.87
CA GLU A 339 -4.13 -13.36 -8.93
C GLU A 339 -5.37 -14.19 -8.58
N PHE A 340 -6.53 -13.54 -8.36
CA PHE A 340 -7.80 -14.23 -8.16
C PHE A 340 -8.22 -15.04 -9.38
N ARG A 341 -8.05 -14.51 -10.59
CA ARG A 341 -8.31 -15.24 -11.83
C ARG A 341 -7.46 -16.50 -11.94
N ALA A 342 -6.15 -16.40 -11.67
CA ALA A 342 -5.26 -17.56 -11.66
C ALA A 342 -5.69 -18.59 -10.61
N PHE A 343 -6.08 -18.14 -9.41
CA PHE A 343 -6.64 -19.01 -8.36
C PHE A 343 -7.87 -19.80 -8.85
N VAL A 344 -8.81 -19.15 -9.56
CA VAL A 344 -10.01 -19.80 -10.08
C VAL A 344 -9.70 -20.76 -11.24
N GLU A 345 -8.80 -20.39 -12.15
CA GLU A 345 -8.48 -21.20 -13.35
C GLU A 345 -7.57 -22.39 -13.03
N GLU A 346 -6.60 -22.22 -12.13
CA GLU A 346 -5.58 -23.24 -11.86
C GLU A 346 -5.97 -24.19 -10.74
N GLY A 347 -6.98 -23.85 -9.92
CA GLY A 347 -7.39 -24.64 -8.77
C GLY A 347 -6.27 -24.88 -7.74
N ARG A 348 -5.17 -24.13 -7.83
CA ARG A 348 -4.04 -24.22 -6.91
C ARG A 348 -4.19 -23.18 -5.83
N ASP A 349 -4.46 -23.65 -4.61
CA ASP A 349 -4.10 -22.90 -3.43
C ASP A 349 -2.57 -22.90 -3.33
N GLU A 350 -1.95 -21.73 -3.34
CA GLU A 350 -0.62 -21.54 -2.75
C GLU A 350 -0.73 -21.68 -1.22
N GLU A 351 -1.20 -22.83 -0.72
CA GLU A 351 -0.87 -23.25 0.64
C GLU A 351 0.58 -23.73 0.61
N ARG A 352 1.49 -22.76 0.67
CA ARG A 352 2.75 -23.00 1.38
C ARG A 352 2.36 -23.15 2.85
N ASP A 353 2.05 -24.38 3.23
CA ASP A 353 2.18 -24.83 4.61
C ASP A 353 3.63 -24.60 5.03
N GLU A 354 3.89 -23.46 5.66
CA GLU A 354 5.01 -23.33 6.59
C GLU A 354 4.61 -24.07 7.86
N GLY A 355 5.05 -25.33 7.93
CA GLY A 355 5.10 -26.11 9.17
C GLY A 355 6.27 -25.73 10.07
#